data_AF-A0A929GF10-F1
#
_entry.id   AF-A0A929GF10-F1
#
_cell.length_a   1.000
_cell.length_b   1.000
_cell.length_c   1.000
_cell.angle_alpha   90.00
_cell.angle_beta   90.00
_cell.angle_gamma   90.00
#
_symmetry.space_group_name_H-M   'P 1'
#
loop_
_entity.id
_entity.type
_entity.pdbx_description
1 polymer ?
#
loop_
_entity_poly.entity_id
_entity_poly.type
_entity_poly.pdbx_seq_one_letter_code
_entity_poly.pdbx_strand_id
1 'polypeptide(L)'
;MKFIGDFHIHSHFSIATSKELKPEFLEYWAKIKGIKIVGTGDFTHPGWTEELKKKLEPAEPGLFKVKNEFRKKFDFAAENDVRFVLTSEISNIYKKNGKVRKIHNVIFAPNFEVVDKIQQKLSVLGFNITSDGRPILGLDSKDLLELCLDCSEEIFFVPAHIWTPWFSVLGSKSGFDYIEECFEDLSHHISAVEMGLSTDPPMNWMCSFLDKFTLTANSDAHSPEKLGRNANLFDTEISYFSIINAMKTGDPKQFLGTINFFPQEGKYHFDGHRKCSICWNPLETIIHDEICPVCNKKITVGVMNRIAQLADRDNVLERKNRHPFYSLIPLKELLSEIEGVGPNSKKINQAYLNLISRAGSELNILMEMDVEDIKICGGEKLAESIRRMRNREVYIKEGFDGEFGKITVFRGGESKIFTTQELLFEDTKETYKNQPRPLVSFDLAAFRKLKNSKPEKNESQQQILVPDLFIQPDIIFENLNPEQHKAVEHFKGPALILAGPGTGKTRVLTTRIANLILNKGVNPENILAVTFTNKAAGEMKERLTDFFEDKSVIKKIQVSTFHA
;
A
#
# COMPACT_ATOMS: atom_id res chain seq x y z
N MET A 1 8.93 -22.14 -19.09
CA MET A 1 10.06 -21.24 -19.36
C MET A 1 10.17 -20.29 -18.18
N LYS A 2 11.36 -20.09 -17.63
CA LYS A 2 11.56 -19.18 -16.49
C LYS A 2 11.55 -17.71 -16.92
N PHE A 3 10.80 -16.87 -16.22
CA PHE A 3 10.80 -15.43 -16.45
C PHE A 3 10.30 -14.61 -15.24
N ILE A 4 10.56 -13.31 -15.30
CA ILE A 4 10.15 -12.32 -14.28
C ILE A 4 9.00 -11.47 -14.83
N GLY A 5 7.97 -11.27 -14.01
CA GLY A 5 6.80 -10.45 -14.32
C GLY A 5 6.51 -9.38 -13.27
N ASP A 6 6.29 -8.14 -13.71
CA ASP A 6 5.90 -7.00 -12.85
C ASP A 6 4.64 -6.35 -13.40
N PHE A 7 3.50 -6.51 -12.73
CA PHE A 7 2.19 -6.29 -13.33
C PHE A 7 1.43 -5.05 -12.85
N HIS A 8 1.92 -4.41 -11.80
CA HIS A 8 1.32 -3.20 -11.25
C HIS A 8 2.29 -2.04 -11.42
N ILE A 9 1.98 -1.20 -12.40
CA ILE A 9 2.71 0.02 -12.71
C ILE A 9 1.71 1.11 -13.07
N HIS A 10 2.19 2.34 -13.25
CA HIS A 10 1.40 3.43 -13.78
C HIS A 10 1.93 3.93 -15.12
N SER A 11 1.09 4.68 -15.82
CA SER A 11 1.40 5.42 -17.04
C SER A 11 1.68 6.88 -16.73
N HIS A 12 2.12 7.63 -17.74
CA HIS A 12 2.30 9.09 -17.65
C HIS A 12 0.99 9.88 -17.47
N PHE A 13 -0.18 9.22 -17.54
CA PHE A 13 -1.48 9.82 -17.24
C PHE A 13 -1.84 9.80 -15.75
N SER A 14 -1.12 9.01 -14.93
CA SER A 14 -1.34 8.99 -13.48
C SER A 14 -0.70 10.18 -12.77
N ILE A 15 -1.34 10.67 -11.71
CA ILE A 15 -0.79 11.77 -10.89
C ILE A 15 0.53 11.37 -10.22
N ALA A 16 1.46 12.32 -10.12
CA ALA A 16 2.77 12.15 -9.46
C ALA A 16 3.66 11.05 -10.09
N THR A 17 3.50 10.82 -11.39
CA THR A 17 4.31 9.86 -12.14
C THR A 17 5.22 10.52 -13.16
N SER A 18 6.23 9.79 -13.63
CA SER A 18 7.14 10.26 -14.69
C SER A 18 6.44 10.37 -16.05
N LYS A 19 6.75 11.43 -16.80
CA LYS A 19 6.36 11.59 -18.21
C LYS A 19 6.93 10.52 -19.14
N GLU A 20 7.92 9.77 -18.67
CA GLU A 20 8.57 8.68 -19.40
C GLU A 20 7.89 7.33 -19.19
N LEU A 21 6.81 7.22 -18.42
CA LEU A 21 6.02 5.99 -18.32
C LEU A 21 5.18 5.79 -19.59
N LYS A 22 5.88 5.44 -20.66
CA LYS A 22 5.38 5.16 -22.01
C LYS A 22 5.91 3.80 -22.46
N PRO A 23 5.24 3.10 -23.38
CA PRO A 23 5.57 1.70 -23.69
C PRO A 23 7.02 1.50 -24.12
N GLU A 24 7.57 2.42 -24.91
CA GLU A 24 8.95 2.35 -25.42
C GLU A 24 10.03 2.53 -24.34
N PHE A 25 9.75 3.30 -23.28
CA PHE A 25 10.65 3.48 -22.15
C PHE A 25 10.50 2.36 -21.12
N LEU A 26 9.28 1.86 -20.95
CA LEU A 26 9.01 0.67 -20.14
C LEU A 26 9.72 -0.55 -20.71
N GLU A 27 9.66 -0.78 -22.03
CA GLU A 27 10.43 -1.85 -22.70
C GLU A 27 11.94 -1.67 -22.47
N TYR A 28 12.45 -0.45 -22.65
CA TYR A 28 13.87 -0.13 -22.45
C TYR A 28 14.33 -0.48 -21.03
N TRP A 29 13.59 -0.04 -20.02
CA TRP A 29 13.95 -0.31 -18.62
C TRP A 29 13.70 -1.75 -18.21
N ALA A 30 12.68 -2.42 -18.73
CA ALA A 30 12.44 -3.84 -18.51
C ALA A 30 13.64 -4.68 -19.01
N LYS A 31 14.23 -4.34 -20.16
CA LYS A 31 15.48 -4.96 -20.65
C LYS A 31 16.65 -4.75 -19.69
N ILE A 32 16.85 -3.52 -19.21
CA ILE A 32 17.89 -3.21 -18.21
C ILE A 32 17.68 -4.01 -16.92
N LYS A 33 16.44 -4.11 -16.46
CA LYS A 33 16.11 -4.82 -15.21
C LYS A 33 16.15 -6.34 -15.38
N GLY A 34 15.89 -6.86 -16.56
CA GLY A 34 15.76 -8.31 -16.81
C GLY A 34 14.33 -8.81 -16.64
N ILE A 35 13.34 -7.94 -16.83
CA ILE A 35 11.91 -8.27 -16.70
C ILE A 35 11.36 -8.64 -18.08
N LYS A 36 10.67 -9.78 -18.16
CA LYS A 36 10.14 -10.31 -19.43
C LYS A 36 8.73 -9.80 -19.70
N ILE A 37 7.88 -9.75 -18.67
CA ILE A 37 6.47 -9.37 -18.79
C ILE A 37 6.20 -8.16 -17.89
N VAL A 38 5.60 -7.12 -18.45
CA VAL A 38 5.30 -5.87 -17.74
C VAL A 38 3.81 -5.59 -17.86
N GLY A 39 3.15 -5.19 -16.78
CA GLY A 39 1.80 -4.65 -16.83
C GLY A 39 1.78 -3.34 -17.61
N THR A 40 0.70 -3.02 -18.34
CA THR A 40 0.63 -1.71 -19.00
C THR A 40 0.37 -0.58 -18.01
N GLY A 41 -0.29 -0.88 -16.89
CA GLY A 41 -0.90 0.14 -16.04
C GLY A 41 -2.05 0.88 -16.74
N ASP A 42 -2.92 1.47 -15.94
CA ASP A 42 -3.87 2.52 -16.31
C ASP A 42 -4.74 2.30 -17.56
N PHE A 43 -5.01 1.05 -17.99
CA PHE A 43 -5.84 0.82 -19.19
C PHE A 43 -7.25 1.39 -19.06
N THR A 44 -7.71 1.76 -17.86
CA THR A 44 -9.00 2.45 -17.71
C THR A 44 -8.99 3.85 -18.32
N HIS A 45 -7.83 4.48 -18.49
CA HIS A 45 -7.73 5.81 -19.07
C HIS A 45 -7.84 5.76 -20.61
N PRO A 46 -8.85 6.40 -21.23
CA PRO A 46 -9.07 6.28 -22.68
C PRO A 46 -7.89 6.77 -23.51
N GLY A 47 -7.30 7.92 -23.15
CA GLY A 47 -6.14 8.46 -23.87
C GLY A 47 -4.88 7.59 -23.75
N TRP A 48 -4.75 6.82 -22.66
CA TRP A 48 -3.65 5.88 -22.52
C TRP A 48 -3.91 4.64 -23.37
N THR A 49 -5.15 4.14 -23.37
CA THR A 49 -5.56 3.00 -24.20
C THR A 49 -5.39 3.28 -25.69
N GLU A 50 -5.69 4.50 -26.15
CA GLU A 50 -5.39 4.93 -27.51
C GLU A 50 -3.89 4.88 -27.82
N GLU A 51 -3.05 5.36 -26.89
CA GLU A 51 -1.59 5.28 -27.02
C GLU A 51 -1.10 3.83 -27.05
N LEU A 52 -1.64 2.96 -26.20
CA LEU A 52 -1.34 1.53 -26.17
C LEU A 52 -1.73 0.87 -27.51
N LYS A 53 -2.97 1.06 -27.99
CA LYS A 53 -3.43 0.52 -29.29
C LYS A 53 -2.58 1.00 -30.47
N LYS A 54 -2.09 2.24 -30.39
CA LYS A 54 -1.18 2.80 -31.41
C LYS A 54 0.19 2.12 -31.38
N LYS A 55 0.78 1.96 -30.20
CA LYS A 55 2.20 1.58 -30.02
C LYS A 55 2.44 0.09 -29.84
N LEU A 56 1.43 -0.65 -29.39
CA LEU A 56 1.52 -2.09 -29.13
C LEU A 56 0.90 -2.91 -30.27
N GLU A 57 1.43 -4.11 -30.47
CA GLU A 57 0.88 -5.13 -31.35
C GLU A 57 0.81 -6.49 -30.62
N PRO A 58 -0.13 -7.39 -30.97
CA PRO A 58 -0.20 -8.73 -30.39
C PRO A 58 1.11 -9.51 -30.58
N ALA A 59 1.46 -10.35 -29.59
CA ALA A 59 2.68 -11.16 -29.62
C ALA A 59 2.42 -12.64 -29.31
N GLU A 60 1.85 -12.91 -28.13
CA GLU A 60 1.39 -14.24 -27.69
C GLU A 60 -0.06 -14.12 -27.21
N PRO A 61 -0.80 -15.23 -26.95
CA PRO A 61 -2.18 -15.14 -26.50
C PRO A 61 -2.35 -14.24 -25.25
N GLY A 62 -3.05 -13.14 -25.46
CA GLY A 62 -3.31 -12.08 -24.46
C GLY A 62 -2.11 -11.22 -24.06
N LEU A 63 -1.01 -11.28 -24.81
CA LEU A 63 0.20 -10.49 -24.59
C LEU A 63 0.55 -9.64 -25.82
N PHE A 64 1.19 -8.51 -25.56
CA PHE A 64 1.52 -7.50 -26.55
C PHE A 64 3.01 -7.17 -26.53
N LYS A 65 3.52 -6.58 -27.61
CA LYS A 65 4.89 -6.05 -27.68
C LYS A 65 4.89 -4.66 -28.32
N VAL A 66 5.92 -3.86 -28.05
CA VAL A 66 6.08 -2.55 -28.71
C VAL A 66 6.40 -2.76 -30.18
N LYS A 67 5.67 -2.10 -31.07
CA LYS A 67 5.94 -2.11 -32.52
C LYS A 67 7.33 -1.56 -32.80
N ASN A 68 8.01 -2.14 -33.78
CA ASN A 68 9.41 -1.84 -34.09
C ASN A 68 9.71 -0.35 -34.29
N GLU A 69 8.79 0.41 -34.90
CA GLU A 69 8.95 1.85 -35.16
C GLU A 69 8.96 2.74 -33.90
N PHE A 70 8.40 2.27 -32.78
CA PHE A 70 8.41 3.01 -31.51
C PHE A 70 9.52 2.57 -30.56
N ARG A 71 10.18 1.44 -30.82
CA ARG A 71 11.22 0.90 -29.92
C ARG A 71 12.38 1.89 -29.77
N LYS A 72 12.83 2.09 -28.54
CA LYS A 72 14.08 2.84 -28.29
C LYS A 72 15.27 1.99 -28.69
N LYS A 73 16.31 2.64 -29.24
CA LYS A 73 17.60 1.99 -29.46
C LYS A 73 18.15 1.52 -28.11
N PHE A 74 18.68 0.30 -28.12
CA PHE A 74 19.28 -0.33 -26.96
C PHE A 74 20.75 -0.58 -27.30
N ASP A 75 21.65 0.10 -26.58
CA ASP A 75 23.08 0.16 -26.93
C ASP A 75 23.87 -1.09 -26.52
N PHE A 76 23.22 -2.07 -25.89
CA PHE A 76 23.83 -3.31 -25.40
C PHE A 76 23.07 -4.52 -25.93
N ALA A 77 23.69 -5.70 -25.99
CA ALA A 77 23.02 -6.92 -26.44
C ALA A 77 22.12 -7.49 -25.33
N ALA A 78 20.92 -6.94 -25.14
CA ALA A 78 19.87 -7.62 -24.37
C ALA A 78 18.92 -8.32 -25.35
N GLU A 79 19.09 -9.64 -25.50
CA GLU A 79 18.24 -10.49 -26.34
C GLU A 79 16.82 -10.70 -25.76
N ASN A 80 16.47 -10.03 -24.66
CA ASN A 80 15.19 -10.20 -24.01
C ASN A 80 14.10 -9.34 -24.65
N ASP A 81 13.32 -10.00 -25.48
CA ASP A 81 12.10 -9.50 -26.06
C ASP A 81 11.03 -9.36 -24.95
N VAL A 82 10.58 -8.14 -24.66
CA VAL A 82 9.64 -7.83 -23.56
C VAL A 82 8.21 -7.95 -24.06
N ARG A 83 7.30 -8.39 -23.19
CA ARG A 83 5.86 -8.41 -23.43
C ARG A 83 5.11 -7.56 -22.42
N PHE A 84 3.93 -7.12 -22.84
CA PHE A 84 2.99 -6.34 -22.06
C PHE A 84 1.71 -7.14 -21.84
N VAL A 85 1.20 -7.09 -20.62
CA VAL A 85 -0.16 -7.55 -20.26
C VAL A 85 -1.00 -6.33 -19.88
N LEU A 86 -2.24 -6.27 -20.33
CA LEU A 86 -3.12 -5.14 -20.03
C LEU A 86 -3.51 -5.18 -18.55
N THR A 87 -3.02 -4.22 -17.78
CA THR A 87 -3.36 -4.05 -16.35
C THR A 87 -3.81 -2.63 -16.04
N SER A 88 -4.64 -2.47 -15.01
CA SER A 88 -5.06 -1.16 -14.51
C SER A 88 -5.34 -1.23 -13.02
N GLU A 89 -4.91 -0.20 -12.28
CA GLU A 89 -5.34 0.02 -10.90
C GLU A 89 -6.57 0.93 -10.88
N ILE A 90 -7.55 0.64 -10.02
CA ILE A 90 -8.67 1.52 -9.72
C ILE A 90 -8.68 1.79 -8.22
N SER A 91 -8.91 3.06 -7.84
CA SER A 91 -9.09 3.47 -6.45
C SER A 91 -10.57 3.51 -6.09
N ASN A 92 -11.03 2.61 -5.23
CA ASN A 92 -12.40 2.58 -4.73
C ASN A 92 -12.50 3.34 -3.41
N ILE A 93 -13.38 4.34 -3.34
CA ILE A 93 -13.68 5.09 -2.11
C ILE A 93 -15.19 5.09 -1.87
N TYR A 94 -15.63 4.32 -0.88
CA TYR A 94 -17.06 4.07 -0.63
C TYR A 94 -17.33 3.87 0.87
N LYS A 95 -18.60 3.80 1.27
CA LYS A 95 -18.99 3.49 2.65
C LYS A 95 -19.46 2.04 2.74
N LYS A 96 -18.89 1.26 3.66
CA LYS A 96 -19.30 -0.11 3.96
C LYS A 96 -19.07 -0.42 5.43
N ASN A 97 -20.04 -1.11 6.05
CA ASN A 97 -20.02 -1.46 7.48
C ASN A 97 -19.78 -0.23 8.38
N GLY A 98 -20.44 0.89 8.08
CA GLY A 98 -20.35 2.14 8.86
C GLY A 98 -19.03 2.91 8.74
N LYS A 99 -18.07 2.44 7.93
CA LYS A 99 -16.75 3.08 7.74
C LYS A 99 -16.56 3.51 6.28
N VAL A 100 -15.76 4.57 6.08
CA VAL A 100 -15.26 4.91 4.74
C VAL A 100 -14.12 3.97 4.40
N ARG A 101 -14.29 3.19 3.34
CA ARG A 101 -13.32 2.27 2.78
C ARG A 101 -12.58 2.99 1.65
N LYS A 102 -11.26 2.78 1.61
CA LYS A 102 -10.37 3.24 0.55
C LYS A 102 -9.54 2.04 0.17
N ILE A 103 -9.73 1.52 -1.03
CA ILE A 103 -9.18 0.23 -1.45
C ILE A 103 -8.78 0.35 -2.90
N HIS A 104 -7.57 -0.09 -3.22
CA HIS A 104 -7.13 -0.21 -4.59
C HIS A 104 -7.22 -1.65 -5.07
N ASN A 105 -7.55 -1.82 -6.33
CA ASN A 105 -7.65 -3.11 -7.00
C ASN A 105 -6.96 -3.06 -8.35
N VAL A 106 -6.16 -4.08 -8.65
CA VAL A 106 -5.53 -4.28 -9.96
C VAL A 106 -6.36 -5.26 -10.77
N ILE A 107 -6.69 -4.85 -11.99
CA ILE A 107 -7.47 -5.62 -12.95
C ILE A 107 -6.54 -6.00 -14.10
N PHE A 108 -6.63 -7.25 -14.54
CA PHE A 108 -5.94 -7.78 -15.71
C PHE A 108 -6.98 -8.09 -16.79
N ALA A 109 -6.68 -7.73 -18.03
CA ALA A 109 -7.54 -8.01 -19.18
C ALA A 109 -6.76 -8.76 -20.28
N PRO A 110 -7.38 -9.74 -20.96
CA PRO A 110 -6.70 -10.51 -22.00
C PRO A 110 -6.51 -9.73 -23.30
N ASN A 111 -7.36 -8.74 -23.58
CA ASN A 111 -7.36 -8.03 -24.86
C ASN A 111 -8.04 -6.65 -24.75
N PHE A 112 -7.90 -5.85 -25.82
CA PHE A 112 -8.45 -4.49 -25.85
C PHE A 112 -9.97 -4.48 -25.95
N GLU A 113 -10.61 -5.52 -26.48
CA GLU A 113 -12.07 -5.64 -26.54
C GLU A 113 -12.67 -5.70 -25.13
N VAL A 114 -12.04 -6.45 -24.22
CA VAL A 114 -12.43 -6.50 -22.81
C VAL A 114 -12.18 -5.16 -22.12
N VAL A 115 -11.03 -4.53 -22.39
CA VAL A 115 -10.72 -3.18 -21.87
C VAL A 115 -11.79 -2.16 -22.29
N ASP A 116 -12.17 -2.16 -23.57
CA ASP A 116 -13.18 -1.25 -24.11
C ASP A 116 -14.55 -1.47 -23.45
N LYS A 117 -14.95 -2.72 -23.20
CA LYS A 117 -16.18 -3.05 -22.45
C LYS A 117 -16.16 -2.49 -21.03
N ILE A 118 -15.04 -2.64 -20.31
CA ILE A 118 -14.89 -2.09 -18.95
C ILE A 118 -15.02 -0.57 -18.98
N GLN A 119 -14.26 0.11 -19.86
CA GLN A 119 -14.34 1.57 -19.99
C GLN A 119 -15.74 2.05 -20.35
N GLN A 120 -16.43 1.36 -21.26
CA GLN A 120 -17.79 1.69 -21.64
C GLN A 120 -18.74 1.57 -20.45
N LYS A 121 -18.69 0.47 -19.68
CA LYS A 121 -19.54 0.30 -18.50
C LYS A 121 -19.28 1.37 -17.44
N LEU A 122 -18.01 1.66 -17.14
CA LEU A 122 -17.66 2.72 -16.19
C LEU A 122 -18.17 4.09 -16.65
N SER A 123 -18.06 4.38 -17.95
CA SER A 123 -18.55 5.64 -18.54
C SER A 123 -20.09 5.74 -18.50
N VAL A 124 -20.80 4.66 -18.80
CA VAL A 124 -22.28 4.60 -18.73
C VAL A 124 -22.78 4.83 -17.31
N LEU A 125 -22.04 4.35 -16.30
CA LEU A 125 -22.33 4.61 -14.89
C LEU A 125 -21.96 6.03 -14.43
N GLY A 126 -21.41 6.86 -15.32
CA GLY A 126 -21.06 8.25 -15.04
C GLY A 126 -19.75 8.44 -14.27
N PHE A 127 -18.89 7.42 -14.22
CA PHE A 127 -17.57 7.53 -13.59
C PHE A 127 -16.58 8.31 -14.46
N ASN A 128 -15.75 9.13 -13.81
CA ASN A 128 -14.68 9.85 -14.49
C ASN A 128 -13.43 8.98 -14.60
N ILE A 129 -13.14 8.52 -15.82
CA ILE A 129 -11.95 7.73 -16.17
C ILE A 129 -10.94 8.51 -17.02
N THR A 130 -11.11 9.82 -17.19
CA THR A 130 -10.33 10.64 -18.14
C THR A 130 -9.39 11.65 -17.47
N SER A 131 -9.48 11.81 -16.15
CA SER A 131 -8.71 12.83 -15.41
C SER A 131 -7.41 12.32 -14.79
N ASP A 132 -7.32 11.01 -14.53
CA ASP A 132 -6.18 10.35 -13.89
C ASP A 132 -6.05 8.94 -14.50
N GLY A 133 -4.82 8.46 -14.67
CA GLY A 133 -4.52 7.09 -15.07
C GLY A 133 -5.09 6.05 -14.08
N ARG A 134 -5.11 6.40 -12.79
CA ARG A 134 -5.84 5.65 -11.75
C ARG A 134 -7.12 6.40 -11.38
N PRO A 135 -8.27 6.04 -11.94
CA PRO A 135 -9.53 6.70 -11.58
C PRO A 135 -9.91 6.40 -10.13
N ILE A 136 -10.48 7.42 -9.48
CA ILE A 136 -11.06 7.32 -8.14
C ILE A 136 -12.58 7.18 -8.30
N LEU A 137 -13.11 6.03 -7.89
CA LEU A 137 -14.51 5.67 -8.05
C LEU A 137 -15.22 5.60 -6.72
N GLY A 138 -16.42 6.17 -6.66
CA GLY A 138 -17.38 6.00 -5.56
C GLY A 138 -18.07 4.64 -5.56
N LEU A 139 -17.38 3.59 -5.99
CA LEU A 139 -17.92 2.24 -6.26
C LEU A 139 -17.37 1.24 -5.24
N ASP A 140 -18.20 0.34 -4.75
CA ASP A 140 -17.76 -0.77 -3.89
C ASP A 140 -16.75 -1.67 -4.64
N SER A 141 -15.78 -2.25 -3.93
CA SER A 141 -14.79 -3.15 -4.54
C SER A 141 -15.44 -4.45 -5.04
N LYS A 142 -16.48 -4.93 -4.36
CA LYS A 142 -17.30 -6.07 -4.81
C LYS A 142 -18.04 -5.72 -6.10
N ASP A 143 -18.71 -4.58 -6.15
CA ASP A 143 -19.47 -4.13 -7.33
C ASP A 143 -18.53 -3.90 -8.54
N LEU A 144 -17.30 -3.41 -8.29
CA LEU A 144 -16.28 -3.32 -9.33
C LEU A 144 -15.88 -4.70 -9.87
N LEU A 145 -15.68 -5.67 -8.98
CA LEU A 145 -15.37 -7.05 -9.37
C LEU A 145 -16.52 -7.65 -10.21
N GLU A 146 -17.77 -7.49 -9.77
CA GLU A 146 -18.97 -7.92 -10.51
C GLU A 146 -19.02 -7.29 -11.91
N LEU A 147 -18.85 -5.97 -12.00
CA LEU A 147 -18.81 -5.24 -13.27
C LEU A 147 -17.76 -5.81 -14.22
N CYS A 148 -16.56 -6.11 -13.70
CA CYS A 148 -15.48 -6.72 -14.45
C CYS A 148 -15.85 -8.13 -14.92
N LEU A 149 -16.36 -9.00 -14.04
CA LEU A 149 -16.75 -10.37 -14.39
C LEU A 149 -17.82 -10.41 -15.49
N ASP A 150 -18.79 -9.49 -15.44
CA ASP A 150 -19.78 -9.34 -16.51
C ASP A 150 -19.19 -8.91 -17.86
N CYS A 151 -18.01 -8.26 -17.88
CA CYS A 151 -17.32 -7.89 -19.12
C CYS A 151 -16.60 -9.09 -19.74
N SER A 152 -16.00 -9.95 -18.90
CA SER A 152 -15.36 -11.21 -19.29
C SER A 152 -15.03 -12.07 -18.06
N GLU A 153 -15.29 -13.37 -18.15
CA GLU A 153 -14.87 -14.36 -17.15
C GLU A 153 -13.33 -14.57 -17.13
N GLU A 154 -12.62 -14.13 -18.17
CA GLU A 154 -11.16 -14.27 -18.30
C GLU A 154 -10.38 -13.16 -17.58
N ILE A 155 -11.06 -12.17 -17.00
CA ILE A 155 -10.41 -11.15 -16.19
C ILE A 155 -9.80 -11.78 -14.94
N PHE A 156 -8.66 -11.23 -14.53
CA PHE A 156 -8.08 -11.53 -13.24
C PHE A 156 -8.08 -10.28 -12.36
N PHE A 157 -8.53 -10.43 -11.13
CA PHE A 157 -8.76 -9.33 -10.21
C PHE A 157 -7.96 -9.57 -8.93
N VAL A 158 -7.14 -8.58 -8.55
CA VAL A 158 -6.19 -8.70 -7.45
C VAL A 158 -6.32 -7.47 -6.55
N PRO A 159 -6.68 -7.63 -5.26
CA PRO A 159 -6.59 -6.54 -4.30
C PRO A 159 -5.15 -6.03 -4.21
N ALA A 160 -4.95 -4.73 -4.42
CA ALA A 160 -3.64 -4.12 -4.50
C ALA A 160 -3.06 -3.88 -3.10
N HIS A 161 -1.72 -3.98 -2.99
CA HIS A 161 -0.90 -3.63 -1.82
C HIS A 161 -1.61 -3.73 -0.45
N ILE A 162 -2.10 -4.93 -0.13
CA ILE A 162 -3.17 -5.19 0.86
C ILE A 162 -2.93 -4.69 2.29
N TRP A 163 -1.73 -4.25 2.65
CA TRP A 163 -1.37 -3.81 4.00
C TRP A 163 -0.99 -2.34 4.13
N THR A 164 -0.91 -1.58 3.04
CA THR A 164 -0.58 -0.16 3.12
C THR A 164 -1.60 0.54 4.04
N PRO A 165 -1.20 1.43 4.98
CA PRO A 165 -2.13 1.90 6.03
C PRO A 165 -3.44 2.50 5.52
N TRP A 166 -3.39 3.10 4.33
CA TRP A 166 -4.50 3.67 3.57
C TRP A 166 -4.60 2.97 2.23
N PHE A 167 -5.77 2.99 1.60
CA PHE A 167 -5.97 2.50 0.22
C PHE A 167 -5.77 0.99 0.01
N SER A 168 -5.84 0.19 1.07
CA SER A 168 -5.71 -1.26 1.00
C SER A 168 -6.80 -1.99 1.78
N VAL A 169 -6.97 -3.28 1.45
CA VAL A 169 -8.01 -4.13 2.05
C VAL A 169 -7.75 -4.43 3.53
N LEU A 170 -6.51 -4.62 3.98
CA LEU A 170 -6.17 -4.96 5.38
C LEU A 170 -5.47 -3.82 6.12
N GLY A 171 -5.37 -2.64 5.49
CA GLY A 171 -4.75 -1.44 6.07
C GLY A 171 -5.40 -0.98 7.38
N SER A 172 -4.57 -0.48 8.30
CA SER A 172 -5.00 -0.13 9.65
C SER A 172 -5.97 1.05 9.75
N LYS A 173 -6.16 1.85 8.69
CA LYS A 173 -7.03 3.03 8.70
C LYS A 173 -8.35 2.83 7.97
N SER A 174 -8.31 2.24 6.78
CA SER A 174 -9.50 2.09 5.92
C SER A 174 -9.86 0.64 5.59
N GLY A 175 -9.05 -0.33 6.01
CA GLY A 175 -9.19 -1.75 5.68
C GLY A 175 -10.14 -2.54 6.60
N PHE A 176 -10.49 -3.73 6.14
CA PHE A 176 -11.15 -4.82 6.84
C PHE A 176 -10.14 -5.69 7.58
N ASP A 177 -10.64 -6.67 8.35
CA ASP A 177 -9.78 -7.67 9.00
C ASP A 177 -9.62 -8.93 8.13
N TYR A 178 -10.57 -9.18 7.21
CA TYR A 178 -10.51 -10.26 6.22
C TYR A 178 -10.79 -9.76 4.79
N ILE A 179 -10.23 -10.45 3.79
CA ILE A 179 -10.47 -10.15 2.36
C ILE A 179 -11.95 -10.39 2.00
N GLU A 180 -12.54 -11.40 2.62
CA GLU A 180 -13.92 -11.84 2.42
C GLU A 180 -14.94 -10.78 2.85
N GLU A 181 -14.62 -9.93 3.83
CA GLU A 181 -15.51 -8.82 4.19
C GLU A 181 -15.60 -7.76 3.08
N CYS A 182 -14.55 -7.64 2.27
CA CYS A 182 -14.51 -6.70 1.16
C CYS A 182 -15.38 -7.21 0.00
N PHE A 183 -15.19 -8.47 -0.39
CA PHE A 183 -15.78 -9.05 -1.60
C PHE A 183 -17.02 -9.94 -1.37
N GLU A 184 -17.34 -10.26 -0.12
CA GLU A 184 -18.50 -11.05 0.30
C GLU A 184 -18.63 -12.37 -0.48
N ASP A 185 -19.78 -12.62 -1.09
CA ASP A 185 -20.09 -13.80 -1.91
C ASP A 185 -19.19 -13.91 -3.15
N LEU A 186 -18.58 -12.82 -3.63
CA LEU A 186 -17.62 -12.85 -4.74
C LEU A 186 -16.18 -13.13 -4.30
N SER A 187 -15.92 -13.33 -3.01
CA SER A 187 -14.58 -13.61 -2.48
C SER A 187 -13.91 -14.85 -3.08
N HIS A 188 -14.69 -15.81 -3.58
CA HIS A 188 -14.19 -17.02 -4.25
C HIS A 188 -13.54 -16.73 -5.62
N HIS A 189 -13.79 -15.55 -6.21
CA HIS A 189 -13.10 -15.09 -7.42
C HIS A 189 -11.72 -14.49 -7.16
N ILE A 190 -11.38 -14.21 -5.89
CA ILE A 190 -10.07 -13.71 -5.50
C ILE A 190 -9.15 -14.90 -5.21
N SER A 191 -8.17 -15.13 -6.09
CA SER A 191 -7.20 -16.23 -5.92
C SER A 191 -5.79 -15.74 -5.55
N ALA A 192 -5.50 -14.46 -5.75
CA ALA A 192 -4.24 -13.85 -5.38
C ALA A 192 -4.44 -12.47 -4.75
N VAL A 193 -3.46 -12.04 -3.98
CA VAL A 193 -3.42 -10.72 -3.34
C VAL A 193 -2.03 -10.12 -3.53
N GLU A 194 -1.97 -8.82 -3.78
CA GLU A 194 -0.70 -8.11 -3.92
C GLU A 194 -0.23 -7.60 -2.56
N MET A 195 0.95 -8.00 -2.11
CA MET A 195 1.51 -7.62 -0.81
C MET A 195 1.87 -6.13 -0.71
N GLY A 196 2.27 -5.53 -1.82
CA GLY A 196 2.79 -4.15 -1.89
C GLY A 196 4.22 -4.00 -1.36
N LEU A 197 4.67 -2.75 -1.19
CA LEU A 197 6.05 -2.42 -0.79
C LEU A 197 6.27 -2.42 0.72
N SER A 198 5.19 -2.44 1.51
CA SER A 198 5.26 -2.33 2.97
C SER A 198 5.34 -3.68 3.67
N THR A 199 5.23 -4.78 2.94
CA THR A 199 5.26 -6.14 3.48
C THR A 199 6.02 -7.11 2.58
N ASP A 200 6.41 -8.24 3.15
CA ASP A 200 7.04 -9.36 2.46
C ASP A 200 6.31 -10.68 2.81
N PRO A 201 6.69 -11.81 2.20
CA PRO A 201 6.02 -13.08 2.48
C PRO A 201 6.06 -13.49 3.95
N PRO A 202 7.19 -13.44 4.69
CA PRO A 202 7.20 -13.76 6.11
C PRO A 202 6.20 -12.98 6.97
N MET A 203 6.01 -11.68 6.70
CA MET A 203 5.00 -10.88 7.39
C MET A 203 3.58 -11.42 7.12
N ASN A 204 3.28 -11.76 5.87
CA ASN A 204 1.97 -12.31 5.49
C ASN A 204 1.75 -13.74 6.01
N TRP A 205 2.82 -14.54 6.16
CA TRP A 205 2.73 -15.90 6.67
C TRP A 205 2.27 -15.97 8.13
N MET A 206 2.29 -14.86 8.87
CA MET A 206 1.74 -14.79 10.24
C MET A 206 0.21 -14.98 10.29
N CYS A 207 -0.48 -14.80 9.16
CA CYS A 207 -1.93 -14.77 9.06
C CYS A 207 -2.45 -15.98 8.25
N SER A 208 -3.02 -16.98 8.91
CA SER A 208 -3.46 -18.23 8.27
C SER A 208 -4.62 -18.04 7.29
N PHE A 209 -5.46 -17.01 7.49
CA PHE A 209 -6.53 -16.66 6.54
C PHE A 209 -6.00 -16.25 5.16
N LEU A 210 -4.71 -15.89 5.04
CA LEU A 210 -4.05 -15.59 3.77
C LEU A 210 -3.49 -16.83 3.04
N ASP A 211 -3.56 -18.02 3.63
CA ASP A 211 -2.96 -19.22 3.04
C ASP A 211 -3.62 -19.67 1.74
N LYS A 212 -4.90 -19.35 1.55
CA LYS A 212 -5.64 -19.70 0.34
C LYS A 212 -5.32 -18.81 -0.87
N PHE A 213 -4.60 -17.71 -0.66
CA PHE A 213 -4.24 -16.79 -1.72
C PHE A 213 -2.77 -16.97 -2.12
N THR A 214 -2.50 -16.86 -3.42
CA THR A 214 -1.14 -16.63 -3.91
C THR A 214 -0.71 -15.21 -3.55
N LEU A 215 0.44 -15.09 -2.88
CA LEU A 215 1.01 -13.80 -2.53
C LEU A 215 1.83 -13.28 -3.71
N THR A 216 1.38 -12.21 -4.35
CA THR A 216 2.08 -11.57 -5.48
C THR A 216 2.78 -10.29 -5.03
N ALA A 217 3.83 -9.91 -5.76
CA ALA A 217 4.62 -8.72 -5.51
C ALA A 217 4.80 -7.94 -6.82
N ASN A 218 4.37 -6.69 -6.84
CA ASN A 218 4.55 -5.80 -7.98
C ASN A 218 5.13 -4.46 -7.53
N SER A 219 5.76 -3.75 -8.45
CA SER A 219 6.55 -2.56 -8.13
C SER A 219 5.70 -1.35 -7.78
N ASP A 220 4.47 -1.21 -8.29
CA ASP A 220 3.73 0.06 -8.26
C ASP A 220 4.61 1.19 -8.82
N ALA A 221 5.22 0.96 -9.99
CA ALA A 221 6.23 1.84 -10.55
C ALA A 221 5.65 3.19 -10.99
N HIS A 222 6.14 4.26 -10.36
CA HIS A 222 5.84 5.66 -10.72
C HIS A 222 6.94 6.30 -11.60
N SER A 223 7.99 5.53 -11.94
CA SER A 223 8.95 5.86 -12.99
C SER A 223 9.51 4.58 -13.60
N PRO A 224 9.95 4.58 -14.88
CA PRO A 224 10.43 3.36 -15.54
C PRO A 224 11.60 2.68 -14.82
N GLU A 225 12.48 3.46 -14.20
CA GLU A 225 13.62 2.94 -13.42
C GLU A 225 13.21 2.13 -12.18
N LYS A 226 12.00 2.36 -11.65
CA LYS A 226 11.50 1.68 -10.45
C LYS A 226 10.85 0.32 -10.75
N LEU A 227 10.76 -0.08 -12.01
CA LEU A 227 10.34 -1.42 -12.41
C LEU A 227 11.16 -2.51 -11.68
N GLY A 228 10.48 -3.58 -11.28
CA GLY A 228 11.11 -4.76 -10.69
C GLY A 228 11.65 -4.60 -9.28
N ARG A 229 11.41 -3.47 -8.58
CA ARG A 229 11.70 -3.36 -7.14
C ARG A 229 10.91 -4.38 -6.31
N ASN A 230 9.75 -4.76 -6.82
CA ASN A 230 8.99 -5.95 -6.49
C ASN A 230 8.60 -6.60 -7.82
N ALA A 231 8.61 -7.94 -7.89
CA ALA A 231 8.20 -8.67 -9.07
C ALA A 231 7.87 -10.14 -8.71
N ASN A 232 7.39 -10.89 -9.69
CA ASN A 232 7.00 -12.29 -9.55
C ASN A 232 7.85 -13.18 -10.45
N LEU A 233 8.13 -14.40 -10.01
CA LEU A 233 8.91 -15.40 -10.71
C LEU A 233 7.99 -16.50 -11.26
N PHE A 234 8.14 -16.83 -12.54
CA PHE A 234 7.31 -17.83 -13.22
C PHE A 234 8.16 -18.88 -13.90
N ASP A 235 7.59 -20.09 -14.05
CA ASP A 235 8.04 -21.10 -15.00
C ASP A 235 6.84 -21.68 -15.76
N THR A 236 6.42 -20.97 -16.80
CA THR A 236 5.24 -21.33 -17.61
C THR A 236 5.50 -21.10 -19.10
N GLU A 237 4.51 -21.42 -19.93
CA GLU A 237 4.43 -20.82 -21.27
C GLU A 237 4.23 -19.30 -21.15
N ILE A 238 4.74 -18.54 -22.11
CA ILE A 238 4.52 -17.09 -22.21
C ILE A 238 3.15 -16.84 -22.84
N SER A 239 2.13 -16.73 -22.00
CA SER A 239 0.79 -16.30 -22.39
C SER A 239 0.08 -15.67 -21.19
N TYR A 240 -0.91 -14.82 -21.46
CA TYR A 240 -1.79 -14.28 -20.41
C TYR A 240 -2.39 -15.40 -19.56
N PHE A 241 -2.96 -16.41 -20.22
CA PHE A 241 -3.69 -17.48 -19.55
C PHE A 241 -2.80 -18.33 -18.63
N SER A 242 -1.58 -18.66 -19.07
CA SER A 242 -0.63 -19.43 -18.27
C SER A 242 -0.13 -18.63 -17.06
N ILE A 243 0.11 -17.33 -17.22
CA ILE A 243 0.51 -16.43 -16.13
C ILE A 243 -0.61 -16.30 -15.09
N ILE A 244 -1.85 -16.05 -15.55
CA ILE A 244 -3.01 -15.95 -14.67
C ILE A 244 -3.27 -17.29 -13.97
N ASN A 245 -3.16 -18.42 -14.66
CA ASN A 245 -3.33 -19.74 -14.05
C ASN A 245 -2.29 -20.01 -12.95
N ALA A 246 -1.03 -19.65 -13.19
CA ALA A 246 0.03 -19.78 -12.18
C ALA A 246 -0.28 -18.97 -10.93
N MET A 247 -0.79 -17.74 -11.08
CA MET A 247 -1.21 -16.92 -9.94
C MET A 247 -2.49 -17.43 -9.28
N LYS A 248 -3.46 -17.97 -10.03
CA LYS A 248 -4.70 -18.53 -9.48
C LYS A 248 -4.45 -19.79 -8.67
N THR A 249 -3.59 -20.67 -9.15
CA THR A 249 -3.32 -21.98 -8.53
C THR A 249 -2.21 -21.92 -7.48
N GLY A 250 -1.26 -21.00 -7.63
CA GLY A 250 -0.05 -20.96 -6.80
C GLY A 250 0.80 -22.23 -6.93
N ASP A 251 0.71 -22.97 -8.05
CA ASP A 251 1.51 -24.19 -8.24
C ASP A 251 3.00 -23.84 -8.16
N PRO A 252 3.78 -24.41 -7.22
CA PRO A 252 5.21 -24.10 -7.06
C PRO A 252 6.07 -24.47 -8.28
N LYS A 253 5.54 -25.25 -9.23
CA LYS A 253 6.21 -25.50 -10.52
C LYS A 253 5.99 -24.39 -11.55
N GLN A 254 4.97 -23.56 -11.36
CA GLN A 254 4.57 -22.50 -12.30
C GLN A 254 4.79 -21.10 -11.72
N PHE A 255 4.43 -20.88 -10.45
CA PHE A 255 4.71 -19.67 -9.69
C PHE A 255 5.87 -19.96 -8.74
N LEU A 256 7.06 -19.48 -9.09
CA LEU A 256 8.31 -19.84 -8.40
C LEU A 256 8.57 -18.99 -7.15
N GLY A 257 7.85 -17.89 -6.95
CA GLY A 257 8.04 -17.00 -5.82
C GLY A 257 8.05 -15.52 -6.20
N THR A 258 8.56 -14.69 -5.28
CA THR A 258 8.54 -13.22 -5.42
C THR A 258 9.90 -12.59 -5.21
N ILE A 259 10.11 -11.48 -5.90
CA ILE A 259 11.18 -10.51 -5.63
C ILE A 259 10.56 -9.40 -4.80
N ASN A 260 11.22 -9.05 -3.69
CA ASN A 260 10.71 -8.09 -2.73
C ASN A 260 11.75 -7.04 -2.41
N PHE A 261 11.29 -5.80 -2.35
CA PHE A 261 11.92 -4.72 -1.63
C PHE A 261 11.90 -5.03 -0.13
N PHE A 262 12.87 -4.50 0.62
CA PHE A 262 12.87 -4.62 2.08
C PHE A 262 11.76 -3.76 2.70
N PRO A 263 10.70 -4.35 3.28
CA PRO A 263 9.61 -3.55 3.86
C PRO A 263 10.07 -2.67 5.02
N GLN A 264 11.20 -3.01 5.64
CA GLN A 264 11.84 -2.28 6.73
C GLN A 264 12.30 -0.86 6.35
N GLU A 265 12.52 -0.60 5.06
CA GLU A 265 12.76 0.77 4.59
C GLU A 265 11.50 1.63 4.66
N GLY A 266 10.31 1.03 4.71
CA GLY A 266 9.03 1.73 4.73
C GLY A 266 8.90 2.73 5.90
N LYS A 267 8.40 3.93 5.59
CA LYS A 267 8.22 5.04 6.56
C LYS A 267 7.36 4.71 7.79
N TYR A 268 6.53 3.68 7.68
CA TYR A 268 5.58 3.26 8.69
C TYR A 268 5.69 1.75 8.92
N HIS A 269 6.90 1.18 8.81
CA HIS A 269 7.10 -0.24 9.02
C HIS A 269 6.86 -0.61 10.49
N PHE A 270 7.65 -0.01 11.38
CA PHE A 270 7.53 -0.15 12.83
C PHE A 270 6.69 0.96 13.45
N ASP A 271 6.25 0.69 14.67
CA ASP A 271 5.58 1.69 15.49
C ASP A 271 6.61 2.72 15.95
N GLY A 272 6.18 3.97 16.12
CA GLY A 272 7.11 4.91 16.72
C GLY A 272 6.62 6.32 16.93
N HIS A 273 7.52 7.11 17.52
CA HIS A 273 7.34 8.51 17.82
C HIS A 273 8.65 9.24 17.52
N ARG A 274 8.74 9.77 16.29
CA ARG A 274 9.96 10.32 15.70
C ARG A 274 10.57 11.44 16.52
N LYS A 275 9.72 12.30 17.11
CA LYS A 275 10.19 13.43 17.95
C LYS A 275 10.93 12.97 19.21
N CYS A 276 10.70 11.74 19.66
CA CYS A 276 11.39 11.16 20.82
C CYS A 276 12.33 10.02 20.42
N SER A 277 12.57 9.80 19.12
CA SER A 277 13.40 8.70 18.60
C SER A 277 12.99 7.31 19.11
N ILE A 278 11.69 7.11 19.37
CA ILE A 278 11.14 5.81 19.75
C ILE A 278 10.75 5.06 18.48
N CYS A 279 11.33 3.87 18.29
CA CYS A 279 11.00 2.92 17.24
C CYS A 279 10.84 1.55 17.90
N TRP A 280 9.64 0.99 17.80
CA TRP A 280 9.26 -0.22 18.51
C TRP A 280 8.70 -1.27 17.56
N ASN A 281 9.06 -2.52 17.84
CA ASN A 281 8.35 -3.66 17.30
C ASN A 281 6.98 -3.81 18.01
N PRO A 282 6.06 -4.65 17.48
CA PRO A 282 4.72 -4.79 18.07
C PRO A 282 4.71 -5.27 19.54
N LEU A 283 5.67 -6.11 19.93
CA LEU A 283 5.81 -6.61 21.30
C LEU A 283 6.20 -5.49 22.27
N GLU A 284 7.13 -4.63 21.89
CA GLU A 284 7.51 -3.47 22.70
C GLU A 284 6.32 -2.50 22.83
N THR A 285 5.62 -2.24 21.72
CA THR A 285 4.44 -1.37 21.72
C THR A 285 3.36 -1.85 22.68
N ILE A 286 3.05 -3.15 22.68
CA ILE A 286 2.02 -3.67 23.60
C ILE A 286 2.51 -3.61 25.05
N ILE A 287 3.80 -3.84 25.33
CA ILE A 287 4.37 -3.70 26.69
C ILE A 287 4.21 -2.27 27.21
N HIS A 288 4.35 -1.27 26.34
CA HIS A 288 4.26 0.15 26.68
C HIS A 288 2.87 0.78 26.49
N ASP A 289 1.82 -0.01 26.27
CA ASP A 289 0.43 0.45 26.08
C ASP A 289 0.25 1.51 24.98
N GLU A 290 1.11 1.47 23.94
CA GLU A 290 1.17 2.46 22.86
C GLU A 290 1.49 3.90 23.30
N ILE A 291 1.99 4.09 24.52
CA ILE A 291 2.33 5.40 25.08
C ILE A 291 3.85 5.60 25.08
N CYS A 292 4.29 6.69 24.45
CA CYS A 292 5.69 7.09 24.44
C CYS A 292 6.16 7.44 25.87
N PRO A 293 7.23 6.81 26.41
CA PRO A 293 7.67 7.03 27.79
C PRO A 293 8.33 8.41 27.98
N VAL A 294 8.76 9.04 26.87
CA VAL A 294 9.47 10.33 26.91
C VAL A 294 8.50 11.50 27.01
N CYS A 295 7.36 11.44 26.31
CA CYS A 295 6.44 12.59 26.21
C CYS A 295 4.98 12.25 26.56
N ASN A 296 4.69 10.99 26.91
CA ASN A 296 3.38 10.48 27.29
C ASN A 296 2.28 10.63 26.22
N LYS A 297 2.68 10.77 24.95
CA LYS A 297 1.75 10.81 23.80
C LYS A 297 1.64 9.42 23.17
N LYS A 298 0.51 9.18 22.49
CA LYS A 298 0.34 7.98 21.67
C LYS A 298 1.39 7.92 20.56
N ILE A 299 1.91 6.72 20.30
CA ILE A 299 2.80 6.46 19.18
C ILE A 299 2.01 6.29 17.88
N THR A 300 2.67 6.47 16.74
CA THR A 300 2.14 6.12 15.43
C THR A 300 2.28 4.61 15.24
N VAL A 301 1.17 3.92 15.02
CA VAL A 301 1.14 2.47 14.75
C VAL A 301 1.55 2.20 13.29
N GLY A 302 2.53 1.32 13.11
CA GLY A 302 3.08 0.87 11.85
C GLY A 302 2.37 -0.36 11.27
N VAL A 303 2.80 -0.75 10.08
CA VAL A 303 2.25 -1.87 9.29
C VAL A 303 2.53 -3.20 9.99
N MET A 304 3.73 -3.40 10.55
CA MET A 304 4.07 -4.65 11.23
C MET A 304 3.15 -4.92 12.42
N ASN A 305 2.75 -3.88 13.17
CA ASN A 305 1.80 -4.03 14.28
C ASN A 305 0.41 -4.40 13.77
N ARG A 306 -0.11 -3.74 12.72
CA ARG A 306 -1.40 -4.14 12.11
C ARG A 306 -1.42 -5.62 11.73
N ILE A 307 -0.34 -6.13 11.15
CA ILE A 307 -0.21 -7.56 10.82
C ILE A 307 -0.18 -8.41 12.08
N ALA A 308 0.65 -8.05 13.07
CA ALA A 308 0.71 -8.76 14.35
C ALA A 308 -0.65 -8.82 15.04
N GLN A 309 -1.46 -7.74 14.96
CA GLN A 309 -2.83 -7.74 15.48
C GLN A 309 -3.74 -8.75 14.78
N LEU A 310 -3.58 -9.00 13.49
CA LEU A 310 -4.37 -9.98 12.74
C LEU A 310 -3.74 -11.38 12.70
N ALA A 311 -2.49 -11.51 13.15
CA ALA A 311 -1.76 -12.76 13.14
C ALA A 311 -2.39 -13.80 14.08
N ASP A 312 -2.45 -15.04 13.59
CA ASP A 312 -3.03 -16.19 14.28
C ASP A 312 -2.06 -17.37 14.40
N ARG A 313 -0.79 -17.17 13.99
CA ARG A 313 0.32 -18.10 14.18
C ARG A 313 1.33 -17.62 15.21
N ASP A 314 2.03 -18.56 15.82
CA ASP A 314 3.16 -18.28 16.71
C ASP A 314 4.50 -18.36 15.96
N ASN A 315 4.54 -19.13 14.86
CA ASN A 315 5.71 -19.26 14.01
C ASN A 315 5.34 -19.22 12.53
N VAL A 316 5.96 -18.29 11.78
CA VAL A 316 5.74 -18.13 10.33
C VAL A 316 6.10 -19.36 9.50
N LEU A 317 6.96 -20.25 10.03
CA LEU A 317 7.37 -21.48 9.36
C LEU A 317 6.26 -22.55 9.36
N GLU A 318 5.19 -22.37 10.13
CA GLU A 318 4.03 -23.28 10.17
C GLU A 318 3.22 -23.27 8.87
N ARG A 319 3.30 -22.19 8.07
CA ARG A 319 2.67 -22.15 6.74
C ARG A 319 3.28 -23.22 5.86
N LYS A 320 2.47 -24.16 5.36
CA LYS A 320 2.95 -25.30 4.56
C LYS A 320 3.23 -24.92 3.11
N ASN A 321 2.35 -24.13 2.50
CA ASN A 321 2.42 -23.71 1.09
C ASN A 321 3.20 -22.38 0.94
N ARG A 322 4.48 -22.40 1.32
CA ARG A 322 5.36 -21.23 1.15
C ARG A 322 6.05 -21.28 -0.21
N HIS A 323 5.99 -20.17 -0.92
CA HIS A 323 6.85 -19.93 -2.08
C HIS A 323 8.16 -19.27 -1.65
N PRO A 324 9.27 -19.52 -2.36
CA PRO A 324 10.50 -18.76 -2.21
C PRO A 324 10.28 -17.26 -2.35
N PHE A 325 11.14 -16.47 -1.70
CA PHE A 325 11.17 -15.02 -1.86
C PHE A 325 12.58 -14.49 -1.78
N TYR A 326 12.83 -13.37 -2.45
CA TYR A 326 14.16 -12.76 -2.57
C TYR A 326 14.08 -11.29 -2.18
N SER A 327 14.64 -10.92 -1.03
CA SER A 327 14.75 -9.53 -0.60
C SER A 327 15.96 -8.87 -1.24
N LEU A 328 15.75 -7.90 -2.12
CA LEU A 328 16.81 -7.26 -2.90
C LEU A 328 17.01 -5.79 -2.53
N ILE A 329 18.27 -5.38 -2.49
CA ILE A 329 18.71 -3.99 -2.48
C ILE A 329 18.99 -3.61 -3.94
N PRO A 330 18.42 -2.51 -4.48
CA PRO A 330 18.68 -2.09 -5.85
C PRO A 330 20.19 -1.93 -6.12
N LEU A 331 20.65 -2.29 -7.32
CA LEU A 331 22.09 -2.30 -7.63
C LEU A 331 22.73 -0.92 -7.46
N LYS A 332 22.01 0.16 -7.81
CA LYS A 332 22.50 1.52 -7.59
C LYS A 332 22.69 1.88 -6.12
N GLU A 333 21.87 1.33 -5.22
CA GLU A 333 22.02 1.54 -3.77
C GLU A 333 23.24 0.79 -3.24
N LEU A 334 23.49 -0.43 -3.71
CA LEU A 334 24.71 -1.17 -3.39
C LEU A 334 25.97 -0.43 -3.86
N LEU A 335 25.98 0.03 -5.12
CA LEU A 335 27.09 0.82 -5.66
C LEU A 335 27.27 2.15 -4.90
N SER A 336 26.15 2.79 -4.52
CA SER A 336 26.15 4.01 -3.72
C SER A 336 26.79 3.80 -2.35
N GLU A 337 26.45 2.70 -1.68
CA GLU A 337 27.04 2.32 -0.40
C GLU A 337 28.54 2.06 -0.52
N ILE A 338 28.97 1.33 -1.56
CA ILE A 338 30.38 1.01 -1.82
C ILE A 338 31.21 2.26 -2.06
N GLU A 339 30.71 3.18 -2.88
CA GLU A 339 31.43 4.38 -3.33
C GLU A 339 31.28 5.58 -2.39
N GLY A 340 30.34 5.53 -1.44
CA GLY A 340 30.07 6.61 -0.49
C GLY A 340 29.49 7.88 -1.13
N VAL A 341 28.82 7.75 -2.28
CA VAL A 341 28.18 8.86 -3.01
C VAL A 341 26.74 8.52 -3.33
N GLY A 342 25.87 9.50 -3.52
CA GLY A 342 24.44 9.24 -3.74
C GLY A 342 24.11 8.38 -4.98
N PRO A 343 23.02 7.58 -4.94
CA PRO A 343 22.67 6.60 -5.98
C PRO A 343 22.34 7.22 -7.34
N ASN A 344 21.91 8.48 -7.34
CA ASN A 344 21.59 9.24 -8.56
C ASN A 344 22.80 10.01 -9.14
N SER A 345 23.99 9.87 -8.55
CA SER A 345 25.17 10.59 -9.04
C SER A 345 25.60 10.09 -10.42
N LYS A 346 26.24 10.97 -11.21
CA LYS A 346 26.78 10.63 -12.53
C LYS A 346 27.74 9.43 -12.46
N LYS A 347 28.55 9.36 -11.40
CA LYS A 347 29.49 8.26 -11.15
C LYS A 347 28.76 6.92 -11.01
N ILE A 348 27.71 6.85 -10.19
CA ILE A 348 26.92 5.63 -10.00
C ILE A 348 26.17 5.24 -11.26
N ASN A 349 25.56 6.21 -11.96
CA ASN A 349 24.87 5.92 -13.23
C ASN A 349 25.81 5.33 -14.29
N GLN A 350 27.04 5.84 -14.39
CA GLN A 350 28.03 5.31 -15.33
C GLN A 350 28.51 3.91 -14.92
N ALA A 351 28.80 3.69 -13.64
CA ALA A 351 29.17 2.37 -13.13
C ALA A 351 28.05 1.33 -13.35
N TYR A 352 26.81 1.72 -13.07
CA TYR A 352 25.62 0.90 -13.26
C TYR A 352 25.47 0.47 -14.73
N LEU A 353 25.46 1.41 -15.68
CA LEU A 353 25.32 1.07 -17.11
C LEU A 353 26.48 0.20 -17.64
N ASN A 354 27.70 0.44 -17.16
CA ASN A 354 28.87 -0.38 -17.50
C ASN A 354 28.77 -1.82 -16.96
N LEU A 355 28.11 -2.04 -15.82
CA LEU A 355 27.87 -3.38 -15.30
C LEU A 355 26.78 -4.08 -16.09
N ILE A 356 25.67 -3.39 -16.38
CA ILE A 356 24.56 -3.92 -17.19
C ILE A 356 25.06 -4.35 -18.57
N SER A 357 25.96 -3.58 -19.21
CA SER A 357 26.49 -3.93 -20.53
C SER A 357 27.34 -5.20 -20.55
N ARG A 358 27.91 -5.60 -19.39
CA ARG A 358 28.74 -6.81 -19.26
C ARG A 358 27.96 -8.02 -18.76
N ALA A 359 27.02 -7.79 -17.84
CA ALA A 359 26.28 -8.85 -17.15
C ALA A 359 24.82 -9.02 -17.62
N GLY A 360 24.39 -8.23 -18.61
CA GLY A 360 23.10 -8.34 -19.28
C GLY A 360 21.98 -7.55 -18.62
N SER A 361 21.66 -7.83 -17.35
CA SER A 361 20.57 -7.14 -16.64
C SER A 361 20.78 -7.06 -15.12
N GLU A 362 20.07 -6.13 -14.48
CA GLU A 362 20.19 -5.88 -13.03
C GLU A 362 19.78 -7.11 -12.21
N LEU A 363 18.61 -7.70 -12.49
CA LEU A 363 18.11 -8.85 -11.71
C LEU A 363 18.96 -10.10 -11.95
N ASN A 364 19.57 -10.25 -13.14
CA ASN A 364 20.57 -11.30 -13.36
C ASN A 364 21.77 -11.15 -12.41
N ILE A 365 22.34 -9.95 -12.30
CA ILE A 365 23.44 -9.65 -11.37
C ILE A 365 23.01 -9.91 -9.91
N LEU A 366 21.83 -9.44 -9.51
CA LEU A 366 21.40 -9.52 -8.12
C LEU A 366 21.01 -10.94 -7.69
N MET A 367 20.51 -11.79 -8.58
CA MET A 367 19.92 -13.09 -8.23
C MET A 367 20.68 -14.31 -8.77
N GLU A 368 21.01 -14.32 -10.06
CA GLU A 368 21.39 -15.55 -10.77
C GLU A 368 22.90 -15.67 -11.00
N MET A 369 23.57 -14.56 -11.35
CA MET A 369 24.98 -14.55 -11.70
C MET A 369 25.87 -15.03 -10.55
N ASP A 370 26.86 -15.88 -10.84
CA ASP A 370 27.76 -16.41 -9.83
C ASP A 370 28.60 -15.30 -9.20
N VAL A 371 28.90 -15.44 -7.90
CA VAL A 371 29.63 -14.42 -7.12
C VAL A 371 31.03 -14.17 -7.68
N GLU A 372 31.68 -15.20 -8.23
CA GLU A 372 32.99 -15.07 -8.88
C GLU A 372 32.91 -14.27 -10.19
N ASP A 373 31.87 -14.46 -10.99
CA ASP A 373 31.67 -13.68 -12.22
C ASP A 373 31.34 -12.22 -11.91
N ILE A 374 30.58 -11.97 -10.83
CA ILE A 374 30.34 -10.62 -10.31
C ILE A 374 31.67 -9.99 -9.85
N LYS A 375 32.54 -10.75 -9.19
CA LYS A 375 33.87 -10.28 -8.77
C LYS A 375 34.72 -9.86 -9.96
N ILE A 376 34.68 -10.62 -11.06
CA ILE A 376 35.40 -10.29 -12.31
C ILE A 376 34.86 -8.99 -12.92
N CYS A 377 33.54 -8.81 -13.02
CA CYS A 377 32.96 -7.69 -13.76
C CYS A 377 32.80 -6.39 -12.94
N GLY A 378 32.58 -6.51 -11.63
CA GLY A 378 32.26 -5.40 -10.72
C GLY A 378 33.11 -5.31 -9.45
N GLY A 379 34.09 -6.19 -9.29
CA GLY A 379 35.06 -6.14 -8.21
C GLY A 379 34.61 -6.82 -6.91
N GLU A 380 35.55 -6.96 -5.99
CA GLU A 380 35.37 -7.75 -4.75
C GLU A 380 34.32 -7.17 -3.80
N LYS A 381 34.22 -5.82 -3.71
CA LYS A 381 33.21 -5.16 -2.87
C LYS A 381 31.78 -5.47 -3.31
N LEU A 382 31.52 -5.41 -4.62
CA LEU A 382 30.20 -5.68 -5.16
C LEU A 382 29.83 -7.16 -5.02
N ALA A 383 30.77 -8.06 -5.28
CA ALA A 383 30.57 -9.50 -5.11
C ALA A 383 30.21 -9.84 -3.65
N GLU A 384 30.93 -9.28 -2.68
CA GLU A 384 30.63 -9.48 -1.26
C GLU A 384 29.30 -8.85 -0.85
N SER A 385 28.98 -7.65 -1.33
CA SER A 385 27.66 -7.03 -1.10
C SER A 385 26.53 -7.93 -1.57
N ILE A 386 26.62 -8.46 -2.79
CA ILE A 386 25.57 -9.33 -3.34
C ILE A 386 25.51 -10.65 -2.59
N ARG A 387 26.66 -11.27 -2.25
CA ARG A 387 26.70 -12.50 -1.42
C ARG A 387 25.98 -12.29 -0.09
N ARG A 388 26.31 -11.22 0.64
CA ARG A 388 25.68 -10.89 1.93
C ARG A 388 24.17 -10.67 1.78
N MET A 389 23.76 -9.89 0.77
CA MET A 389 22.35 -9.65 0.49
C MET A 389 21.60 -10.95 0.21
N ARG A 390 22.12 -11.81 -0.68
CA ARG A 390 21.52 -13.11 -1.02
C ARG A 390 21.39 -14.02 0.22
N ASN A 391 22.34 -13.95 1.15
CA ASN A 391 22.31 -14.72 2.40
C ASN A 391 21.55 -14.05 3.55
N ARG A 392 20.91 -12.89 3.32
CA ARG A 392 20.21 -12.09 4.36
C ARG A 392 21.14 -11.64 5.51
N GLU A 393 22.42 -11.49 5.21
CA GLU A 393 23.47 -10.96 6.09
C GLU A 393 23.52 -9.42 6.02
N VAL A 394 22.37 -8.78 6.23
CA VAL A 394 22.19 -7.32 6.08
C VAL A 394 21.93 -6.64 7.42
N TYR A 395 22.32 -5.37 7.51
CA TYR A 395 22.03 -4.49 8.62
C TYR A 395 20.79 -3.66 8.31
N ILE A 396 19.87 -3.58 9.27
CA ILE A 396 18.60 -2.91 9.09
C ILE A 396 18.38 -1.90 10.21
N LYS A 397 18.21 -0.64 9.81
CA LYS A 397 17.58 0.40 10.62
C LYS A 397 16.12 0.50 10.18
N GLU A 398 15.19 0.19 11.08
CA GLU A 398 13.76 0.17 10.79
C GLU A 398 13.21 1.59 10.53
N GLY A 399 12.30 1.70 9.57
CA GLY A 399 11.52 2.92 9.32
C GLY A 399 10.30 3.01 10.22
N PHE A 400 9.97 4.24 10.66
CA PHE A 400 8.88 4.50 11.60
C PHE A 400 8.44 5.97 11.55
N ASP A 401 7.17 6.24 11.88
CA ASP A 401 6.59 7.59 12.06
C ASP A 401 7.02 8.63 10.99
N GLY A 402 6.98 8.21 9.72
CA GLY A 402 7.28 9.06 8.56
C GLY A 402 8.75 9.09 8.13
N GLU A 403 9.66 8.46 8.88
CA GLU A 403 11.08 8.31 8.57
C GLU A 403 11.35 6.98 7.85
N PHE A 404 11.99 7.04 6.68
CA PHE A 404 12.42 5.82 5.99
C PHE A 404 13.48 5.08 6.80
N GLY A 405 13.40 3.75 6.78
CA GLY A 405 14.46 2.89 7.25
C GLY A 405 15.67 2.91 6.31
N LYS A 406 16.67 2.11 6.66
CA LYS A 406 17.88 1.95 5.84
C LYS A 406 18.39 0.52 5.95
N ILE A 407 18.67 -0.08 4.79
CA ILE A 407 19.34 -1.37 4.67
C ILE A 407 20.77 -1.12 4.21
N THR A 408 21.74 -1.76 4.86
CA THR A 408 23.13 -1.72 4.42
C THR A 408 23.75 -3.11 4.51
N VAL A 409 24.75 -3.38 3.69
CA VAL A 409 25.49 -4.67 3.70
C VAL A 409 26.80 -4.59 4.45
N PHE A 410 27.34 -3.38 4.61
CA PHE A 410 28.55 -3.11 5.37
C PHE A 410 28.24 -2.23 6.59
N ARG A 411 29.01 -2.44 7.67
CA ARG A 411 29.13 -1.47 8.77
C ARG A 411 29.98 -0.27 8.30
N GLY A 412 29.85 0.85 9.00
CA GLY A 412 30.65 2.05 8.71
C GLY A 412 32.15 1.74 8.67
N GLY A 413 32.77 1.93 7.50
CA GLY A 413 34.20 1.69 7.28
C GLY A 413 34.59 0.24 6.95
N GLU A 414 33.69 -0.75 7.07
CA GLU A 414 33.97 -2.17 6.82
C GLU A 414 34.29 -2.46 5.35
N SER A 415 33.66 -1.73 4.42
CA SER A 415 33.93 -1.86 2.99
C SER A 415 35.38 -1.53 2.60
N LYS A 416 36.16 -0.86 3.47
CA LYS A 416 37.57 -0.55 3.23
C LYS A 416 38.49 -1.76 3.38
N ILE A 417 38.07 -2.80 4.12
CA ILE A 417 38.83 -4.04 4.31
C ILE A 417 39.05 -4.75 2.97
N PHE A 418 38.08 -4.62 2.06
CA PHE A 418 38.09 -5.22 0.73
C PHE A 418 38.82 -4.36 -0.34
N THR A 419 39.71 -3.45 0.06
CA THR A 419 40.42 -2.54 -0.87
C THR A 419 41.93 -2.76 -0.94
N THR A 420 42.54 -3.47 0.01
CA THR A 420 44.00 -3.57 0.13
C THR A 420 44.47 -5.01 0.26
N GLN A 421 45.54 -5.33 -0.47
CA GLN A 421 46.43 -6.47 -0.25
C GLN A 421 47.07 -6.42 1.15
N GLU A 422 46.30 -6.56 2.22
CA GLU A 422 46.84 -6.92 3.55
C GLU A 422 46.77 -8.43 3.72
N LEU A 423 47.44 -9.15 2.80
CA LEU A 423 47.75 -10.58 2.87
C LEU A 423 48.95 -10.83 3.83
N LEU A 424 48.97 -10.20 5.01
CA LEU A 424 50.06 -10.35 5.97
C LEU A 424 49.61 -10.81 7.37
N PHE A 425 48.31 -10.94 7.61
CA PHE A 425 47.77 -11.60 8.80
C PHE A 425 46.58 -12.49 8.39
N GLU A 426 46.86 -13.74 8.07
CA GLU A 426 45.83 -14.76 7.77
C GLU A 426 44.91 -15.03 8.97
N ASP A 427 45.29 -14.60 10.18
CA ASP A 427 44.53 -14.80 11.43
C ASP A 427 43.40 -13.79 11.70
N THR A 428 43.16 -12.79 10.83
CA THR A 428 42.01 -11.87 11.01
C THR A 428 40.78 -12.22 10.16
N LYS A 429 40.87 -13.23 9.30
CA LYS A 429 39.73 -13.71 8.48
C LYS A 429 38.69 -14.50 9.29
N GLU A 430 38.98 -14.88 10.53
CA GLU A 430 38.12 -15.80 11.30
C GLU A 430 36.90 -15.19 12.00
N THR A 431 36.68 -13.87 12.04
CA THR A 431 35.65 -13.30 12.94
C THR A 431 34.77 -12.18 12.37
N TYR A 432 34.14 -12.39 11.21
CA TYR A 432 32.93 -11.64 10.83
C TYR A 432 31.89 -12.53 10.11
N LYS A 433 31.53 -13.67 10.70
CA LYS A 433 30.35 -14.41 10.22
C LYS A 433 29.10 -13.62 10.62
N ASN A 434 28.62 -12.77 9.71
CA ASN A 434 27.30 -12.17 9.84
C ASN A 434 26.27 -13.30 9.87
N GLN A 435 25.42 -13.33 10.89
CA GLN A 435 24.33 -14.29 10.93
C GLN A 435 23.19 -13.78 10.05
N PRO A 436 22.52 -14.66 9.28
CA PRO A 436 21.30 -14.31 8.58
C PRO A 436 20.28 -13.75 9.55
N ARG A 437 19.66 -12.61 9.19
CA ARG A 437 18.61 -12.02 10.02
C ARG A 437 17.43 -13.01 10.17
N PRO A 438 16.76 -13.10 11.33
CA PRO A 438 15.52 -13.85 11.43
C PRO A 438 14.46 -13.31 10.46
N LEU A 439 13.48 -14.14 10.08
CA LEU A 439 12.38 -13.74 9.18
C LEU A 439 11.43 -12.73 9.83
N VAL A 440 11.34 -12.78 11.16
CA VAL A 440 10.55 -11.88 11.99
C VAL A 440 11.44 -11.40 13.13
N SER A 441 11.37 -10.11 13.44
CA SER A 441 12.29 -9.44 14.37
C SER A 441 11.79 -9.34 15.82
N PHE A 442 10.66 -9.99 16.15
CA PHE A 442 10.09 -10.02 17.51
C PHE A 442 9.47 -11.38 17.82
N ASP A 443 9.27 -11.66 19.11
CA ASP A 443 8.62 -12.90 19.59
C ASP A 443 7.09 -12.79 19.42
N LEU A 444 6.61 -13.47 18.38
CA LEU A 444 5.19 -13.48 18.00
C LEU A 444 4.33 -14.22 19.04
N ALA A 445 4.83 -15.30 19.64
CA ALA A 445 4.11 -16.05 20.67
C ALA A 445 3.94 -15.22 21.95
N ALA A 446 5.00 -14.51 22.37
CA ALA A 446 4.95 -13.60 23.50
C ALA A 446 3.97 -12.43 23.24
N PHE A 447 3.99 -11.86 22.03
CA PHE A 447 3.05 -10.81 21.64
C PHE A 447 1.60 -11.29 21.75
N ARG A 448 1.28 -12.46 21.19
CA ARG A 448 -0.08 -13.02 21.24
C ARG A 448 -0.54 -13.34 22.65
N LYS A 449 0.34 -13.91 23.48
CA LYS A 449 0.06 -14.16 24.89
C LYS A 449 -0.30 -12.86 25.63
N LEU A 450 0.47 -11.79 25.41
CA LEU A 450 0.19 -10.48 26.01
C LEU A 450 -1.12 -9.88 25.47
N LYS A 451 -1.35 -9.95 24.16
CA LYS A 451 -2.58 -9.47 23.52
C LYS A 451 -3.82 -10.14 24.13
N ASN A 452 -3.80 -11.46 24.28
CA ASN A 452 -4.91 -12.22 24.85
C ASN A 452 -5.06 -12.03 26.36
N SER A 453 -3.99 -11.67 27.07
CA SER A 453 -4.02 -11.41 28.52
C SER A 453 -4.55 -10.03 28.89
N LYS A 454 -4.44 -9.06 27.98
CA LYS A 454 -5.02 -7.73 28.18
C LYS A 454 -6.53 -7.84 27.96
N PRO A 455 -7.36 -7.23 28.83
CA PRO A 455 -8.78 -7.14 28.55
C PRO A 455 -8.95 -6.50 27.18
N GLU A 456 -9.77 -7.10 26.32
CA GLU A 456 -10.15 -6.45 25.07
C GLU A 456 -10.59 -5.03 25.42
N LYS A 457 -9.88 -4.03 24.89
CA LYS A 457 -10.46 -2.70 24.82
C LYS A 457 -11.67 -2.88 23.91
N ASN A 458 -12.85 -3.02 24.51
CA ASN A 458 -14.12 -3.11 23.79
C ASN A 458 -14.26 -1.90 22.85
N GLU A 459 -13.75 -1.99 21.62
CA GLU A 459 -14.06 -1.05 20.56
C GLU A 459 -15.49 -1.26 20.03
N SER A 460 -16.19 -2.29 20.52
CA SER A 460 -17.62 -2.56 20.31
C SER A 460 -18.53 -2.16 21.48
N GLN A 461 -17.99 -1.57 22.56
CA GLN A 461 -18.78 -0.94 23.62
C GLN A 461 -18.05 0.29 24.19
N GLN A 462 -17.84 1.31 23.36
CA GLN A 462 -17.80 2.67 23.90
C GLN A 462 -19.23 3.16 24.08
N GLN A 463 -19.97 2.52 25.01
CA GLN A 463 -20.81 3.31 25.90
C GLN A 463 -19.83 4.16 26.68
N ILE A 464 -19.61 5.39 26.20
CA ILE A 464 -19.05 6.44 27.04
C ILE A 464 -20.02 6.53 28.21
N LEU A 465 -19.60 6.05 29.39
CA LEU A 465 -20.14 6.51 30.65
C LEU A 465 -19.90 8.02 30.66
N VAL A 466 -20.91 8.74 30.17
CA VAL A 466 -21.03 10.17 30.41
C VAL A 466 -21.13 10.26 31.93
N PRO A 467 -20.23 11.00 32.61
CA PRO A 467 -20.37 11.24 34.03
C PRO A 467 -21.78 11.76 34.26
N ASP A 468 -22.48 11.23 35.27
CA ASP A 468 -23.82 11.66 35.69
C ASP A 468 -23.87 13.20 35.77
N LEU A 469 -24.29 13.82 34.67
CA LEU A 469 -24.70 15.20 34.59
C LEU A 469 -26.21 15.15 34.41
N PHE A 470 -26.88 15.04 35.55
CA PHE A 470 -28.30 15.30 35.65
C PHE A 470 -28.56 16.74 35.20
N ILE A 471 -29.03 16.89 33.96
CA ILE A 471 -29.71 18.11 33.50
C ILE A 471 -31.00 17.64 32.84
N GLN A 472 -32.12 18.23 33.24
CA GLN A 472 -33.47 17.80 32.86
C GLN A 472 -33.62 17.70 31.32
N PRO A 473 -33.95 16.52 30.76
CA PRO A 473 -34.10 16.30 29.32
C PRO A 473 -35.17 17.17 28.64
N ASP A 474 -36.11 17.70 29.43
CA ASP A 474 -37.32 18.38 28.92
C ASP A 474 -37.14 19.88 28.62
N ILE A 475 -36.05 20.51 29.09
CA ILE A 475 -35.81 21.96 28.89
C ILE A 475 -35.46 22.29 27.42
N ILE A 476 -34.83 21.34 26.70
CA ILE A 476 -34.35 21.55 25.32
C ILE A 476 -35.51 21.84 24.36
N PHE A 477 -36.69 21.28 24.61
CA PHE A 477 -37.85 21.38 23.73
C PHE A 477 -38.79 22.55 24.08
N GLU A 478 -38.48 23.33 25.12
CA GLU A 478 -39.33 24.44 25.57
C GLU A 478 -39.50 25.51 24.49
N ASN A 479 -40.76 25.93 24.28
CA ASN A 479 -41.17 26.96 23.34
C ASN A 479 -40.81 26.69 21.86
N LEU A 480 -40.72 25.41 21.45
CA LEU A 480 -40.73 25.01 20.04
C LEU A 480 -42.17 24.81 19.55
N ASN A 481 -42.47 25.24 18.32
CA ASN A 481 -43.72 24.86 17.67
C ASN A 481 -43.65 23.39 17.14
N PRO A 482 -44.78 22.77 16.74
CA PRO A 482 -44.80 21.37 16.33
C PRO A 482 -43.84 21.03 15.18
N GLU A 483 -43.67 21.92 14.19
CA GLU A 483 -42.78 21.69 13.05
C GLU A 483 -41.29 21.84 13.44
N GLN A 484 -40.98 22.79 14.32
CA GLN A 484 -39.65 22.93 14.90
C GLN A 484 -39.29 21.72 15.78
N HIS A 485 -40.26 21.19 16.54
CA HIS A 485 -40.08 19.99 17.36
C HIS A 485 -39.71 18.78 16.50
N LYS A 486 -40.48 18.51 15.44
CA LYS A 486 -40.17 17.44 14.46
C LYS A 486 -38.78 17.62 13.85
N ALA A 487 -38.42 18.84 13.49
CA ALA A 487 -37.12 19.17 12.92
C ALA A 487 -35.95 18.96 13.92
N VAL A 488 -36.17 19.18 15.22
CA VAL A 488 -35.17 18.93 16.27
C VAL A 488 -35.05 17.44 16.60
N GLU A 489 -36.15 16.69 16.59
CA GLU A 489 -36.19 15.26 16.93
C GLU A 489 -35.67 14.34 15.82
N HIS A 490 -35.74 14.78 14.56
CA HIS A 490 -35.33 13.96 13.42
C HIS A 490 -33.91 13.40 13.61
N PHE A 491 -33.70 12.09 13.59
CA PHE A 491 -32.38 11.51 13.91
C PHE A 491 -31.82 10.60 12.82
N LYS A 492 -32.59 10.32 11.76
CA LYS A 492 -32.24 9.33 10.74
C LYS A 492 -32.13 9.96 9.36
N GLY A 493 -30.94 9.92 8.76
CA GLY A 493 -30.71 10.42 7.40
C GLY A 493 -30.78 11.96 7.27
N PRO A 494 -30.55 12.49 6.05
CA PRO A 494 -30.59 13.92 5.79
C PRO A 494 -32.00 14.51 5.95
N ALA A 495 -32.10 15.76 6.39
CA ALA A 495 -33.34 16.51 6.46
C ALA A 495 -33.16 17.92 5.85
N LEU A 496 -34.15 18.34 5.07
CA LEU A 496 -34.25 19.69 4.51
C LEU A 496 -35.39 20.43 5.23
N ILE A 497 -35.08 21.58 5.85
CA ILE A 497 -36.06 22.40 6.55
C ILE A 497 -36.30 23.67 5.73
N LEU A 498 -37.53 23.87 5.27
CA LEU A 498 -37.95 25.09 4.58
C LEU A 498 -38.47 26.09 5.61
N ALA A 499 -37.79 27.23 5.77
CA ALA A 499 -38.09 28.19 6.83
C ALA A 499 -37.91 29.65 6.38
N GLY A 500 -38.96 30.46 6.48
CA GLY A 500 -38.95 31.89 6.15
C GLY A 500 -38.10 32.74 7.10
N PRO A 501 -37.81 34.02 6.80
CA PRO A 501 -37.19 34.95 7.73
C PRO A 501 -37.98 35.04 9.06
N GLY A 502 -37.31 35.20 10.20
CA GLY A 502 -37.97 35.34 11.51
C GLY A 502 -38.53 34.05 12.15
N THR A 503 -38.54 32.92 11.45
CA THR A 503 -39.15 31.64 11.91
C THR A 503 -38.30 30.83 12.90
N GLY A 504 -37.20 31.38 13.43
CA GLY A 504 -36.37 30.70 14.42
C GLY A 504 -35.38 29.66 13.87
N LYS A 505 -34.97 29.73 12.59
CA LYS A 505 -34.00 28.81 11.96
C LYS A 505 -32.77 28.49 12.82
N THR A 506 -32.10 29.52 13.32
CA THR A 506 -30.90 29.35 14.15
C THR A 506 -31.23 28.64 15.46
N ARG A 507 -32.39 28.91 16.06
CA ARG A 507 -32.86 28.22 17.27
C ARG A 507 -33.06 26.73 16.99
N VAL A 508 -33.75 26.38 15.90
CA VAL A 508 -33.94 24.97 15.50
C VAL A 508 -32.61 24.26 15.32
N LEU A 509 -31.63 24.89 14.67
CA LEU A 509 -30.30 24.30 14.49
C LEU A 509 -29.56 24.09 15.82
N THR A 510 -29.51 25.09 16.70
CA THR A 510 -28.80 24.98 17.98
C THR A 510 -29.48 23.98 18.91
N THR A 511 -30.80 24.00 18.97
CA THR A 511 -31.58 23.05 19.79
C THR A 511 -31.45 21.62 19.27
N ARG A 512 -31.40 21.44 17.94
CA ARG A 512 -31.12 20.14 17.32
C ARG A 512 -29.73 19.62 17.69
N ILE A 513 -28.70 20.45 17.61
CA ILE A 513 -27.34 20.07 18.01
C ILE A 513 -27.30 19.67 19.50
N ALA A 514 -27.95 20.44 20.37
CA ALA A 514 -28.07 20.11 21.79
C ALA A 514 -28.77 18.76 22.00
N ASN A 515 -29.91 18.52 21.34
CA ASN A 515 -30.64 17.26 21.40
C ASN A 515 -29.80 16.06 20.91
N LEU A 516 -29.01 16.23 19.85
CA LEU A 516 -28.11 15.19 19.35
C LEU A 516 -27.06 14.79 20.39
N ILE A 517 -26.49 15.77 21.10
CA ILE A 517 -25.46 15.52 22.10
C ILE A 517 -26.08 14.94 23.38
N LEU A 518 -27.06 15.64 23.95
CA LEU A 518 -27.61 15.34 25.28
C LEU A 518 -28.51 14.11 25.28
N ASN A 519 -29.42 14.00 24.31
CA ASN A 519 -30.45 12.95 24.31
C ASN A 519 -30.14 11.78 23.37
N LYS A 520 -29.24 11.96 22.39
CA LYS A 520 -28.88 10.92 21.41
C LYS A 520 -27.43 10.44 21.52
N GLY A 521 -26.64 11.01 22.44
CA GLY A 521 -25.27 10.57 22.72
C GLY A 521 -24.30 10.80 21.56
N VAL A 522 -24.59 11.71 20.64
CA VAL A 522 -23.68 12.05 19.54
C VAL A 522 -22.47 12.78 20.11
N ASN A 523 -21.27 12.24 19.86
CA ASN A 523 -20.04 12.91 20.25
C ASN A 523 -19.95 14.31 19.59
N PRO A 524 -19.78 15.39 20.36
CA PRO A 524 -19.68 16.76 19.85
C PRO A 524 -18.66 16.94 18.71
N GLU A 525 -17.56 16.19 18.71
CA GLU A 525 -16.52 16.24 17.67
C GLU A 525 -17.01 15.74 16.29
N ASN A 526 -18.13 15.02 16.26
CA ASN A 526 -18.77 14.54 15.02
C ASN A 526 -19.81 15.53 14.47
N ILE A 527 -19.96 16.71 15.08
CA ILE A 527 -20.94 17.72 14.66
C ILE A 527 -20.21 18.91 14.02
N LEU A 528 -20.49 19.12 12.73
CA LEU A 528 -20.10 20.30 11.97
C LEU A 528 -21.32 21.18 11.72
N ALA A 529 -21.25 22.44 12.15
CA ALA A 529 -22.26 23.46 11.89
C ALA A 529 -21.65 24.62 11.09
N VAL A 530 -22.17 24.86 9.89
CA VAL A 530 -21.66 25.86 8.96
C VAL A 530 -22.68 26.96 8.68
N THR A 531 -22.22 28.19 8.54
CA THR A 531 -23.04 29.35 8.17
C THR A 531 -22.28 30.32 7.27
N PHE A 532 -22.92 31.38 6.78
CA PHE A 532 -22.31 32.30 5.81
C PHE A 532 -21.41 33.37 6.43
N THR A 533 -21.69 33.82 7.66
CA THR A 533 -20.97 34.95 8.27
C THR A 533 -20.34 34.56 9.60
N ASN A 534 -19.17 35.14 9.91
CA ASN A 534 -18.49 34.93 11.19
C ASN A 534 -19.36 35.36 12.37
N LYS A 535 -20.18 36.40 12.19
CA LYS A 535 -21.16 36.85 13.20
C LYS A 535 -22.19 35.76 13.50
N ALA A 536 -22.78 35.13 12.47
CA ALA A 536 -23.75 34.06 12.67
C ALA A 536 -23.11 32.80 13.29
N ALA A 537 -21.84 32.51 12.99
CA ALA A 537 -21.11 31.41 13.61
C ALA A 537 -20.86 31.67 15.10
N GLY A 538 -20.50 32.91 15.45
CA GLY A 538 -20.35 33.38 16.83
C GLY A 538 -21.66 33.29 17.61
N GLU A 539 -22.75 33.85 17.09
CA GLU A 539 -24.08 33.80 17.71
C GLU A 539 -24.57 32.36 17.91
N MET A 540 -24.29 31.46 16.96
CA MET A 540 -24.64 30.04 17.09
C MET A 540 -23.85 29.37 18.22
N LYS A 541 -22.57 29.69 18.37
CA LYS A 541 -21.71 29.16 19.43
C LYS A 541 -22.10 29.67 20.82
N GLU A 542 -22.46 30.95 20.92
CA GLU A 542 -23.00 31.53 22.17
C GLU A 542 -24.27 30.82 22.60
N ARG A 543 -25.26 30.69 21.69
CA ARG A 543 -26.52 29.99 22.00
C ARG A 543 -26.32 28.52 22.34
N LEU A 544 -25.36 27.85 21.71
CA LEU A 544 -25.02 26.48 22.08
C LEU A 544 -24.49 26.41 23.51
N THR A 545 -23.70 27.40 23.94
CA THR A 545 -23.13 27.45 25.30
C THR A 545 -24.20 27.45 26.37
N ASP A 546 -25.37 28.04 26.12
CA ASP A 546 -26.47 28.09 27.08
C ASP A 546 -27.12 26.72 27.34
N PHE A 547 -26.90 25.72 26.47
CA PHE A 547 -27.45 24.36 26.64
C PHE A 547 -26.55 23.43 27.47
N PHE A 548 -25.31 23.81 27.79
CA PHE A 548 -24.36 22.92 28.46
C PHE A 548 -23.71 23.60 29.67
N GLU A 549 -23.78 22.95 30.84
CA GLU A 549 -23.06 23.39 32.04
C GLU A 549 -21.53 23.30 31.85
N ASP A 550 -21.04 22.20 31.26
CA ASP A 550 -19.64 22.07 30.88
C ASP A 550 -19.35 22.74 29.53
N LYS A 551 -18.78 23.94 29.59
CA LYS A 551 -18.38 24.72 28.40
C LYS A 551 -17.25 24.06 27.60
N SER A 552 -16.59 23.01 28.11
CA SER A 552 -15.60 22.23 27.34
C SER A 552 -16.23 21.53 26.14
N VAL A 553 -17.51 21.16 26.23
CA VAL A 553 -18.30 20.53 25.15
C VAL A 553 -18.34 21.43 23.91
N ILE A 554 -18.52 22.74 24.10
CA ILE A 554 -18.61 23.71 22.99
C ILE A 554 -17.29 23.83 22.23
N LYS A 555 -16.14 23.60 22.87
CA LYS A 555 -14.84 23.63 22.20
C LYS A 555 -14.64 22.44 21.27
N LYS A 556 -15.42 21.36 21.46
CA LYS A 556 -15.38 20.14 20.65
C LYS A 556 -16.31 20.21 19.43
N ILE A 557 -17.31 21.10 19.43
CA ILE A 557 -18.20 21.30 18.28
C ILE A 557 -17.52 22.21 17.25
N GLN A 558 -17.43 21.78 16.00
CA GLN A 558 -16.91 22.61 14.92
C GLN A 558 -18.03 23.53 14.40
N VAL A 559 -18.00 24.80 14.81
CA VAL A 559 -18.90 25.85 14.30
C VAL A 559 -18.07 26.86 13.51
N SER A 560 -18.28 26.94 12.19
CA SER A 560 -17.47 27.76 11.29
C SER A 560 -18.30 28.38 10.15
N THR A 561 -17.63 29.14 9.28
CA THR A 561 -18.25 29.58 8.03
C THR A 561 -17.92 28.63 6.88
N PHE A 562 -18.69 28.70 5.78
CA PHE A 562 -18.41 27.90 4.56
C PHE A 562 -17.02 28.13 3.95
N HIS A 563 -16.32 29.21 4.31
CA HIS A 563 -15.03 29.60 3.72
C HIS A 563 -13.84 29.35 4.67
N ALA A 564 -14.07 28.81 5.87
CA ALA A 564 -13.11 28.72 6.96
C ALA A 564 -12.38 27.38 7.04
#